data_AF-Q254M0-F1
#
_entry.id   AF-Q254M0-F1
#
_cell.length_a   1.000
_cell.length_b   1.000
_cell.length_c   1.000
_cell.angle_alpha   90.00
_cell.angle_beta   90.00
_cell.angle_gamma   90.00
#
_symmetry.space_group_name_H-M   'P 1'
#
loop_
_entity.id
_entity.type
_entity.pdbx_description
1 polymer ?
#
loop_
_entity_poly.entity_id
_entity_poly.type
_entity_poly.pdbx_seq_one_letter_code
_entity_poly.pdbx_strand_id
1 'polypeptide(L)'
;MNSGAFMSGIDPDFFLQQAEDYLHKGKVIAFPTDTVYGLGVALNYPNAEEQIYALKRRDRGKSFVVYVNTIEDIEKISGHNLSLSALKLSQKFLPGPLTLLVDHKNPRFTQEKLGFRILSLPIIEKLIHITGPLLGTSANISSFPPAITSEEVIEDFSKEDLFVIPGKCTYGLESTIVSVNPLKIYREGIIPLQHIEEVLGEKIESCLQRHHAFSQNVKILSLRDKNSLERFLQAHPEFQGIVCDNPRPCDFYPTLRKALKCSDPMAVFIYDQQTSEYPELKPYLTPYG
;
A
#
# COMPACT_ATOMS: atom_id res chain seq x y z
N MET A 1 18.77 -10.05 5.31
CA MET A 1 17.73 -11.10 5.37
C MET A 1 16.95 -10.91 6.66
N ASN A 2 15.91 -10.08 6.63
CA ASN A 2 14.89 -10.05 7.67
C ASN A 2 13.61 -10.49 6.95
N SER A 3 13.26 -11.76 7.09
CA SER A 3 11.92 -12.22 6.75
C SER A 3 10.96 -11.42 7.64
N GLY A 4 10.28 -10.44 7.06
CA GLY A 4 9.22 -9.69 7.72
C GLY A 4 8.13 -10.66 8.14
N ALA A 5 8.26 -11.19 9.35
CA ALA A 5 7.48 -12.32 9.80
C ALA A 5 6.08 -11.84 10.16
N PHE A 6 5.12 -12.36 9.41
CA PHE A 6 3.75 -12.52 9.84
C PHE A 6 3.71 -13.16 11.23
N MET A 7 3.08 -12.48 12.19
CA MET A 7 2.77 -13.05 13.49
C MET A 7 1.39 -13.73 13.45
N SER A 8 1.39 -15.05 13.41
CA SER A 8 0.50 -15.96 14.15
C SER A 8 1.05 -17.37 13.91
N GLY A 9 1.01 -18.26 14.90
CA GLY A 9 1.60 -19.61 14.81
C GLY A 9 0.92 -20.57 13.82
N ILE A 10 0.35 -20.06 12.73
CA ILE A 10 -0.30 -20.81 11.66
C ILE A 10 0.58 -20.66 10.42
N ASP A 11 1.00 -21.79 9.86
CA ASP A 11 1.70 -21.84 8.59
C ASP A 11 0.83 -21.20 7.49
N PRO A 12 1.28 -20.13 6.81
CA PRO A 12 0.53 -19.51 5.73
C PRO A 12 0.07 -20.50 4.65
N ASP A 13 0.84 -21.57 4.42
CA ASP A 13 0.48 -22.62 3.46
C ASP A 13 -0.86 -23.30 3.78
N PHE A 14 -1.32 -23.23 5.03
CA PHE A 14 -2.63 -23.71 5.44
C PHE A 14 -3.77 -23.11 4.58
N PHE A 15 -3.62 -21.86 4.13
CA PHE A 15 -4.63 -21.17 3.33
C PHE A 15 -4.39 -21.27 1.81
N LEU A 16 -3.31 -21.94 1.38
CA LEU A 16 -2.90 -21.99 -0.03
C LEU A 16 -3.99 -22.56 -0.93
N GLN A 17 -4.54 -23.73 -0.58
CA GLN A 17 -5.56 -24.41 -1.39
C GLN A 17 -6.83 -23.57 -1.52
N GLN A 18 -7.26 -22.90 -0.45
CA GLN A 18 -8.45 -22.07 -0.45
C GLN A 18 -8.26 -20.81 -1.31
N ALA A 19 -7.09 -20.16 -1.21
CA ALA A 19 -6.75 -19.02 -2.04
C ALA A 19 -6.65 -19.42 -3.52
N GLU A 20 -6.02 -20.54 -3.83
CA GLU A 20 -5.95 -21.12 -5.18
C GLU A 20 -7.35 -21.35 -5.76
N ASP A 21 -8.23 -22.02 -5.03
CA ASP A 21 -9.61 -22.31 -5.45
C ASP A 21 -10.39 -21.04 -5.79
N TYR A 22 -10.18 -19.95 -5.03
CA TYR A 22 -10.77 -18.65 -5.30
C TYR A 22 -10.22 -18.04 -6.59
N LEU A 23 -8.90 -18.02 -6.75
CA LEU A 23 -8.24 -17.46 -7.93
C LEU A 23 -8.61 -18.22 -9.22
N HIS A 24 -8.70 -19.55 -9.18
CA HIS A 24 -9.12 -20.37 -10.32
C HIS A 24 -10.58 -20.11 -10.74
N LYS A 25 -11.43 -19.68 -9.80
CA LYS A 25 -12.80 -19.23 -10.09
C LYS A 25 -12.87 -17.76 -10.54
N GLY A 26 -11.72 -17.10 -10.72
CA GLY A 26 -11.63 -15.69 -11.05
C GLY A 26 -12.08 -14.76 -9.94
N LYS A 27 -12.11 -15.24 -8.69
CA LYS A 27 -12.47 -14.43 -7.52
C LYS A 27 -11.26 -13.72 -6.95
N VAL A 28 -11.55 -12.69 -6.17
CA VAL A 28 -10.52 -11.89 -5.49
C VAL A 28 -10.15 -12.55 -4.17
N ILE A 29 -8.87 -12.48 -3.82
CA ILE A 29 -8.34 -12.78 -2.50
C ILE A 29 -7.79 -11.50 -1.87
N ALA A 30 -7.85 -11.38 -0.55
CA ALA A 30 -7.15 -10.38 0.22
C ALA A 30 -6.02 -11.02 1.01
N PHE A 31 -4.85 -10.41 0.99
CA PHE A 31 -3.68 -10.94 1.67
C PHE A 31 -2.86 -9.81 2.26
N PRO A 32 -2.21 -10.07 3.40
CA PRO A 32 -1.35 -9.06 3.98
C PRO A 32 -0.05 -8.92 3.18
N THR A 33 0.55 -7.73 3.20
CA THR A 33 1.89 -7.50 2.64
C THR A 33 2.83 -6.91 3.71
N ASP A 34 4.08 -6.67 3.34
CA ASP A 34 5.01 -5.86 4.14
C ASP A 34 4.48 -4.44 4.38
N THR A 35 3.67 -3.89 3.47
CA THR A 35 3.15 -2.51 3.51
C THR A 35 1.74 -2.39 4.10
N VAL A 36 0.72 -2.63 3.27
CA VAL A 36 -0.71 -2.61 3.58
C VAL A 36 -1.36 -3.85 2.97
N TYR A 37 -2.58 -4.21 3.36
CA TYR A 37 -3.24 -5.36 2.75
C TYR A 37 -3.42 -5.16 1.25
N GLY A 38 -3.21 -6.22 0.48
CA GLY A 38 -3.45 -6.29 -0.95
C GLY A 38 -4.76 -7.02 -1.25
N LEU A 39 -5.40 -6.63 -2.36
CA LEU A 39 -6.39 -7.43 -3.07
C LEU A 39 -5.72 -7.96 -4.33
N GLY A 40 -5.98 -9.22 -4.68
CA GLY A 40 -5.43 -9.84 -5.87
C GLY A 40 -6.41 -10.79 -6.54
N VAL A 41 -6.34 -10.86 -7.86
CA VAL A 41 -7.01 -11.85 -8.71
C VAL A 41 -6.01 -12.32 -9.75
N ALA A 42 -6.16 -13.55 -10.25
CA ALA A 42 -5.26 -14.08 -11.27
C ALA A 42 -5.31 -13.21 -12.54
N LEU A 43 -4.16 -12.68 -12.96
CA LEU A 43 -4.05 -11.77 -14.12
C LEU A 43 -4.55 -12.43 -15.41
N ASN A 44 -4.35 -13.74 -15.53
CA ASN A 44 -4.73 -14.52 -16.71
C ASN A 44 -6.24 -14.80 -16.79
N TYR A 45 -7.01 -14.45 -15.76
CA TYR A 45 -8.46 -14.59 -15.82
C TYR A 45 -9.05 -13.51 -16.75
N PRO A 46 -9.97 -13.85 -17.68
CA PRO A 46 -10.46 -12.91 -18.70
C PRO A 46 -10.97 -11.58 -18.15
N ASN A 47 -11.64 -11.59 -17.00
CA ASN A 47 -12.27 -10.40 -16.40
C ASN A 47 -11.60 -9.93 -15.09
N ALA A 48 -10.30 -10.15 -14.92
CA ALA A 48 -9.57 -9.83 -13.70
C ALA A 48 -9.75 -8.36 -13.25
N GLU A 49 -9.71 -7.41 -14.18
CA GLU A 49 -9.86 -5.99 -13.89
C GLU A 49 -11.26 -5.67 -13.38
N GLU A 50 -12.29 -6.22 -14.03
CA GLU A 50 -13.70 -6.06 -13.66
C GLU A 50 -13.97 -6.55 -12.24
N GLN A 51 -13.33 -7.64 -11.81
CA GLN A 51 -13.48 -8.17 -10.45
C GLN A 51 -12.98 -7.16 -9.41
N ILE A 52 -11.81 -6.56 -9.62
CA ILE A 52 -11.27 -5.55 -8.69
C ILE A 52 -12.09 -4.25 -8.76
N TYR A 53 -12.54 -3.84 -9.94
CA TYR A 53 -13.38 -2.64 -10.10
C TYR A 53 -14.73 -2.80 -9.39
N ALA A 54 -15.40 -3.95 -9.57
CA ALA A 54 -16.67 -4.27 -8.94
C ALA A 54 -16.53 -4.26 -7.41
N LEU A 55 -15.49 -4.92 -6.89
CA LEU A 55 -15.24 -5.02 -5.45
C LEU A 55 -14.96 -3.66 -4.79
N LYS A 56 -14.13 -2.81 -5.41
CA LYS A 56 -13.73 -1.52 -4.80
C LYS A 56 -14.62 -0.33 -5.14
N ARG A 57 -15.59 -0.48 -6.06
CA ARG A 57 -16.32 0.63 -6.69
C ARG A 57 -15.35 1.72 -7.17
N ARG A 58 -14.25 1.29 -7.78
CA ARG A 58 -13.08 2.13 -8.06
C ARG A 58 -13.23 2.85 -9.40
N ASP A 59 -12.83 4.12 -9.45
CA ASP A 59 -12.70 4.83 -10.72
C ASP A 59 -11.70 4.13 -11.64
N ARG A 60 -12.10 3.91 -12.90
CA ARG A 60 -11.30 3.20 -13.91
C ARG A 60 -9.95 3.87 -14.23
N GLY A 61 -9.73 5.10 -13.78
CA GLY A 61 -8.48 5.85 -13.98
C GLY A 61 -7.34 5.50 -13.02
N LYS A 62 -7.60 4.74 -11.94
CA LYS A 62 -6.55 4.44 -10.94
C LYS A 62 -5.83 3.13 -11.27
N SER A 63 -4.54 3.21 -11.59
CA SER A 63 -3.69 2.07 -11.98
C SER A 63 -3.70 0.90 -10.98
N PHE A 64 -3.46 -0.29 -11.52
CA PHE A 64 -3.25 -1.53 -10.77
C PHE A 64 -1.77 -1.77 -10.48
N VAL A 65 -1.53 -2.71 -9.57
CA VAL A 65 -0.23 -3.34 -9.37
C VAL A 65 -0.31 -4.77 -9.84
N VAL A 66 0.68 -5.23 -10.59
CA VAL A 66 0.88 -6.63 -10.95
C VAL A 66 1.91 -7.21 -9.99
N TYR A 67 1.50 -8.20 -9.21
CA TYR A 67 2.37 -8.96 -8.34
C TYR A 67 3.00 -10.11 -9.13
N VAL A 68 4.33 -10.18 -9.07
CA VAL A 68 5.15 -11.17 -9.77
C VAL A 68 6.24 -11.71 -8.84
N ASN A 69 6.90 -12.81 -9.22
CA ASN A 69 7.94 -13.42 -8.39
C ASN A 69 9.34 -12.93 -8.76
N THR A 70 9.57 -12.60 -10.03
CA THR A 70 10.92 -12.22 -10.48
C THR A 70 10.94 -11.00 -11.40
N ILE A 71 12.15 -10.51 -11.68
CA ILE A 71 12.35 -9.41 -12.62
C ILE A 71 12.07 -9.86 -14.06
N GLU A 72 12.40 -11.12 -14.36
CA GLU A 72 12.12 -11.73 -15.66
C GLU A 72 10.62 -11.80 -15.93
N ASP A 73 9.78 -12.00 -14.90
CA ASP A 73 8.33 -11.91 -15.03
C ASP A 73 7.88 -10.50 -15.44
N ILE A 74 8.50 -9.45 -14.87
CA ILE A 74 8.22 -8.05 -15.23
C ILE A 74 8.54 -7.83 -16.71
N GLU A 75 9.72 -8.24 -17.15
CA GLU A 75 10.18 -8.07 -18.54
C GLU A 75 9.31 -8.86 -19.53
N LYS A 76 8.90 -10.07 -19.15
CA LYS A 76 8.00 -10.92 -19.95
C LYS A 76 6.62 -10.28 -20.12
N ILE A 77 6.04 -9.74 -19.04
CA ILE A 77 4.71 -9.13 -19.07
C ILE A 77 4.74 -7.77 -19.77
N SER A 78 5.79 -6.98 -19.54
CA SER A 78 5.96 -5.67 -20.20
C SER A 78 6.25 -5.82 -21.69
N GLY A 79 6.96 -6.89 -22.07
CA GLY A 79 7.43 -7.14 -23.44
C GLY A 79 8.77 -6.47 -23.76
N HIS A 80 9.53 -6.07 -22.73
CA HIS A 80 10.79 -5.33 -22.86
C HIS A 80 11.73 -5.60 -21.69
N ASN A 81 13.04 -5.56 -21.94
CA ASN A 81 14.03 -5.57 -20.88
C ASN A 81 13.98 -4.28 -20.06
N LEU A 82 14.22 -4.37 -18.75
CA LEU A 82 14.28 -3.22 -17.87
C LEU A 82 15.53 -2.37 -18.16
N SER A 83 15.39 -1.06 -18.02
CA SER A 83 16.53 -0.14 -18.10
C SER A 83 17.50 -0.36 -16.92
N LEU A 84 18.73 0.13 -17.07
CA LEU A 84 19.73 0.04 -15.99
C LEU A 84 19.24 0.68 -14.68
N SER A 85 18.53 1.82 -14.75
CA SER A 85 17.96 2.48 -13.57
C SER A 85 16.87 1.64 -12.92
N ALA A 86 15.99 1.01 -13.71
CA ALA A 86 14.99 0.07 -13.19
C ALA A 86 15.64 -1.14 -12.50
N LEU A 87 16.69 -1.70 -13.10
CA LEU A 87 17.43 -2.84 -12.52
C LEU A 87 18.12 -2.45 -11.21
N LYS A 88 18.77 -1.28 -11.13
CA LYS A 88 19.40 -0.78 -9.88
C LYS A 88 18.39 -0.66 -8.74
N LEU A 89 17.24 -0.03 -9.00
CA LEU A 89 16.18 0.11 -8.00
C LEU A 89 15.60 -1.25 -7.60
N SER A 90 15.38 -2.12 -8.57
CA SER A 90 14.86 -3.47 -8.34
C SER A 90 15.80 -4.30 -7.47
N GLN A 91 17.10 -4.33 -7.78
CA GLN A 91 18.11 -5.04 -6.99
C GLN A 91 18.21 -4.54 -5.54
N LYS A 92 17.95 -3.26 -5.31
CA LYS A 92 18.04 -2.65 -3.98
C LYS A 92 16.78 -2.87 -3.14
N PHE A 93 15.61 -2.77 -3.76
CA PHE A 93 14.34 -2.61 -3.04
C PHE A 93 13.30 -3.71 -3.32
N LEU A 94 13.57 -4.63 -4.25
CA LEU A 94 12.72 -5.80 -4.51
C LEU A 94 13.44 -7.10 -4.10
N PRO A 95 12.72 -8.07 -3.49
CA PRO A 95 11.34 -7.97 -3.01
C PRO A 95 11.20 -6.95 -1.87
N GLY A 96 10.08 -6.19 -1.84
CA GLY A 96 9.89 -5.16 -0.82
C GLY A 96 8.92 -4.02 -1.19
N PRO A 97 9.03 -2.88 -0.50
CA PRO A 97 8.04 -1.79 -0.55
C PRO A 97 8.23 -0.84 -1.74
N LEU A 98 8.76 -1.34 -2.86
CA LEU A 98 8.84 -0.62 -4.13
C LEU A 98 7.73 -1.08 -5.08
N THR A 99 7.17 -0.15 -5.83
CA THR A 99 6.36 -0.44 -7.01
C THR A 99 6.99 0.27 -8.20
N LEU A 100 7.47 -0.52 -9.16
CA LEU A 100 8.13 -0.03 -10.36
C LEU A 100 7.10 0.13 -11.48
N LEU A 101 6.90 1.36 -11.96
CA LEU A 101 6.10 1.63 -13.15
C LEU A 101 6.95 1.40 -14.39
N VAL A 102 6.47 0.51 -15.26
CA VAL A 102 7.15 0.10 -16.49
C VAL A 102 6.19 0.27 -17.67
N ASP A 103 6.71 0.81 -18.78
CA ASP A 103 6.01 0.85 -20.06
C ASP A 103 5.73 -0.58 -20.55
N HIS A 104 4.59 -0.83 -21.20
CA HIS A 104 4.29 -2.18 -21.70
C HIS A 104 3.62 -2.18 -23.06
N LYS A 105 3.65 -3.37 -23.70
CA LYS A 105 2.93 -3.68 -24.94
C LYS A 105 1.75 -4.62 -24.75
N ASN A 106 1.44 -5.00 -23.51
CA ASN A 106 0.34 -5.91 -23.22
C ASN A 106 -1.01 -5.27 -23.62
N PRO A 107 -1.73 -5.81 -24.63
CA PRO A 107 -2.96 -5.23 -25.15
C PRO A 107 -4.15 -5.35 -24.19
N ARG A 108 -3.99 -6.10 -23.09
CA ARG A 108 -5.00 -6.23 -22.04
C ARG A 108 -5.28 -4.89 -21.36
N PHE A 109 -4.24 -4.09 -21.15
CA PHE A 109 -4.34 -2.87 -20.36
C PHE A 109 -4.37 -1.63 -21.25
N THR A 110 -5.23 -0.68 -20.91
CA THR A 110 -5.37 0.59 -21.65
C THR A 110 -4.41 1.66 -21.17
N GLN A 111 -3.85 1.51 -19.96
CA GLN A 111 -2.86 2.41 -19.41
C GLN A 111 -1.54 2.26 -20.16
N GLU A 112 -0.73 3.31 -20.23
CA GLU A 112 0.60 3.24 -20.87
C GLU A 112 1.62 2.48 -20.02
N LYS A 113 1.39 2.45 -18.70
CA LYS A 113 2.30 1.88 -17.70
C LYS A 113 1.58 0.99 -16.72
N LEU A 114 2.27 -0.07 -16.32
CA LEU A 114 1.86 -0.97 -15.24
C LEU A 114 2.82 -0.86 -14.07
N GLY A 115 2.26 -0.87 -12.86
CA GLY A 115 3.05 -1.00 -11.65
C GLY A 115 3.36 -2.45 -11.37
N PHE A 116 4.62 -2.79 -11.14
CA PHE A 116 5.04 -4.13 -10.78
C PHE A 116 5.61 -4.14 -9.36
N ARG A 117 5.33 -5.21 -8.63
CA ARG A 117 5.88 -5.41 -7.29
C ARG A 117 6.17 -6.89 -7.04
N ILE A 118 7.30 -7.14 -6.42
CA ILE A 118 7.69 -8.46 -5.92
C ILE A 118 7.54 -8.43 -4.39
N LEU A 119 6.72 -9.33 -3.87
CA LEU A 119 6.49 -9.47 -2.43
C LEU A 119 7.38 -10.57 -1.88
N SER A 120 7.94 -10.36 -0.69
CA SER A 120 8.62 -11.42 0.05
C SER A 120 7.58 -12.14 0.93
N LEU A 121 6.69 -12.90 0.29
CA LEU A 121 5.61 -13.61 0.98
C LEU A 121 5.44 -15.02 0.40
N PRO A 122 5.87 -16.09 1.11
CA PRO A 122 5.93 -17.44 0.55
C PRO A 122 4.60 -17.95 -0.02
N ILE A 123 3.47 -17.66 0.63
CA ILE A 123 2.15 -18.06 0.12
C ILE A 123 1.83 -17.35 -1.21
N ILE A 124 2.18 -16.08 -1.38
CA ILE A 124 1.94 -15.34 -2.63
C ILE A 124 2.89 -15.81 -3.73
N GLU A 125 4.16 -16.09 -3.38
CA GLU A 125 5.10 -16.69 -4.32
C GLU A 125 4.55 -18.01 -4.89
N LYS A 126 4.03 -18.89 -4.01
CA LYS A 126 3.37 -20.15 -4.42
C LYS A 126 2.12 -19.93 -5.26
N LEU A 127 1.24 -19.00 -4.85
CA LEU A 127 0.04 -18.68 -5.63
C LEU A 127 0.38 -18.13 -7.02
N ILE A 128 1.41 -17.30 -7.14
CA ILE A 128 1.88 -16.80 -8.44
C ILE A 128 2.47 -17.92 -9.28
N HIS A 129 3.18 -18.88 -8.68
CA HIS A 129 3.66 -20.07 -9.39
C HIS A 129 2.52 -20.94 -9.95
N ILE A 130 1.42 -21.07 -9.20
CA ILE A 130 0.27 -21.91 -9.59
C ILE A 130 -0.62 -21.21 -10.61
N THR A 131 -0.99 -19.95 -10.34
CA THR A 131 -2.04 -19.23 -11.07
C THR A 131 -1.50 -18.25 -12.12
N GLY A 132 -0.19 -17.98 -12.09
CA GLY A 132 0.44 -16.86 -12.78
C GLY A 132 0.38 -15.57 -11.96
N PRO A 133 0.85 -14.45 -12.54
CA PRO A 133 0.86 -13.15 -11.87
C PRO A 133 -0.52 -12.75 -11.32
N LEU A 134 -0.54 -11.97 -10.24
CA LEU A 134 -1.78 -11.45 -9.67
C LEU A 134 -1.95 -9.98 -10.04
N LEU A 135 -3.12 -9.62 -10.55
CA LEU A 135 -3.52 -8.22 -10.68
C LEU A 135 -4.14 -7.75 -9.38
N GLY A 136 -3.73 -6.58 -8.88
CA GLY A 136 -4.16 -6.14 -7.57
C GLY A 136 -4.05 -4.66 -7.26
N THR A 137 -4.36 -4.34 -6.00
CA THR A 137 -4.41 -2.99 -5.43
C THR A 137 -4.46 -3.10 -3.90
N SER A 138 -4.41 -1.98 -3.17
CA SER A 138 -4.60 -1.99 -1.72
C SER A 138 -6.02 -2.46 -1.32
N ALA A 139 -6.17 -3.15 -0.21
CA ALA A 139 -7.46 -3.54 0.34
C ALA A 139 -8.06 -2.39 1.15
N ASN A 140 -9.00 -1.68 0.53
CA ASN A 140 -9.84 -0.66 1.16
C ASN A 140 -10.95 -0.26 0.21
N ILE A 141 -12.07 0.21 0.74
CA ILE A 141 -13.07 0.94 -0.06
C ILE A 141 -12.39 2.18 -0.66
N SER A 142 -12.73 2.56 -1.89
CA SER A 142 -12.13 3.73 -2.56
C SER A 142 -12.21 4.97 -1.67
N SER A 143 -11.09 5.68 -1.53
CA SER A 143 -10.94 6.89 -0.69
C SER A 143 -11.04 6.67 0.83
N PHE A 144 -11.15 5.42 1.30
CA PHE A 144 -10.96 5.06 2.69
C PHE A 144 -9.48 4.71 2.98
N PRO A 145 -8.96 4.89 4.20
CA PRO A 145 -7.60 4.49 4.53
C PRO A 145 -7.35 2.98 4.29
N PRO A 146 -6.21 2.59 3.70
CA PRO A 146 -5.81 1.18 3.53
C PRO A 146 -5.96 0.34 4.80
N ALA A 147 -6.46 -0.89 4.67
CA ALA A 147 -6.42 -1.87 5.75
C ALA A 147 -5.00 -2.41 5.94
N ILE A 148 -4.64 -2.71 7.18
CA ILE A 148 -3.37 -3.32 7.59
C ILE A 148 -3.56 -4.60 8.41
N THR A 149 -4.80 -4.97 8.74
CA THR A 149 -5.14 -6.26 9.36
C THR A 149 -6.28 -6.96 8.61
N SER A 150 -6.39 -8.29 8.79
CA SER A 150 -7.51 -9.06 8.23
C SER A 150 -8.87 -8.57 8.73
N GLU A 151 -8.95 -8.14 9.99
CA GLU A 151 -10.20 -7.65 10.59
C GLU A 151 -10.67 -6.36 9.92
N GLU A 152 -9.75 -5.47 9.58
CA GLU A 152 -10.05 -4.23 8.84
C GLU A 152 -10.52 -4.52 7.41
N VAL A 153 -9.98 -5.55 6.76
CA VAL A 153 -10.46 -6.01 5.44
C VAL A 153 -11.86 -6.60 5.55
N ILE A 154 -12.11 -7.45 6.53
CA ILE A 154 -13.43 -8.06 6.76
C ILE A 154 -14.47 -6.98 7.06
N GLU A 155 -14.11 -5.95 7.81
CA GLU A 155 -14.98 -4.80 8.05
C GLU A 155 -15.35 -4.07 6.75
N ASP A 156 -14.34 -3.73 5.92
CA ASP A 156 -14.53 -3.00 4.67
C ASP A 156 -15.34 -3.80 3.62
N PHE A 157 -15.19 -5.12 3.60
CA PHE A 157 -15.72 -6.00 2.55
C PHE A 157 -16.69 -7.07 3.06
N SER A 158 -17.33 -6.84 4.22
CA SER A 158 -18.20 -7.82 4.90
C SER A 158 -19.35 -8.41 4.07
N LYS A 159 -19.71 -7.77 2.95
CA LYS A 159 -20.82 -8.18 2.06
C LYS A 159 -20.34 -8.78 0.73
N GLU A 160 -19.03 -8.84 0.53
CA GLU A 160 -18.43 -9.21 -0.75
C GLU A 160 -17.86 -10.64 -0.68
N ASP A 161 -17.88 -11.34 -1.81
CA ASP A 161 -17.30 -12.70 -1.92
C ASP A 161 -15.77 -12.61 -2.11
N LEU A 162 -15.08 -12.49 -0.98
CA LEU A 162 -13.64 -12.26 -0.88
C LEU A 162 -13.04 -13.26 0.10
N PHE A 163 -12.01 -14.00 -0.33
CA PHE A 163 -11.24 -14.83 0.60
C PHE A 163 -10.15 -13.99 1.28
N VAL A 164 -10.20 -13.88 2.60
CA VAL A 164 -9.24 -13.08 3.38
C VAL A 164 -8.22 -13.98 4.06
N ILE A 165 -6.96 -13.85 3.68
CA ILE A 165 -5.85 -14.53 4.33
C ILE A 165 -5.54 -13.79 5.64
N PRO A 166 -5.63 -14.46 6.81
CA PRO A 166 -5.41 -13.83 8.10
C PRO A 166 -3.99 -13.27 8.26
N GLY A 167 -3.85 -12.16 8.99
CA GLY A 167 -2.54 -11.57 9.26
C GLY A 167 -2.56 -10.08 9.54
N LYS A 168 -1.35 -9.52 9.65
CA LYS A 168 -1.10 -8.10 9.89
C LYS A 168 0.12 -7.62 9.13
N CYS A 169 0.03 -6.44 8.53
CA CYS A 169 1.13 -5.79 7.83
C CYS A 169 2.18 -5.21 8.78
N THR A 170 3.42 -5.06 8.27
CA THR A 170 4.58 -4.68 9.08
C THR A 170 4.84 -3.18 9.10
N TYR A 171 4.75 -2.51 7.94
CA TYR A 171 5.13 -1.10 7.81
C TYR A 171 3.97 -0.12 8.00
N GLY A 172 2.77 -0.46 7.55
CA GLY A 172 1.57 0.36 7.78
C GLY A 172 1.46 1.66 6.97
N LEU A 173 2.36 1.88 6.00
CA LEU A 173 2.18 2.83 4.89
C LEU A 173 2.37 2.07 3.57
N GLU A 174 1.90 2.63 2.47
CA GLU A 174 2.00 1.98 1.16
C GLU A 174 3.43 2.00 0.58
N SER A 175 3.61 1.23 -0.49
CA SER A 175 4.85 1.23 -1.27
C SER A 175 5.10 2.57 -1.97
N THR A 176 6.38 2.87 -2.13
CA THR A 176 6.85 3.97 -3.00
C THR A 176 6.64 3.58 -4.46
N ILE A 177 6.07 4.47 -5.26
CA ILE A 177 5.79 4.25 -6.69
C ILE A 177 6.72 5.12 -7.53
N VAL A 178 7.56 4.49 -8.35
CA VAL A 178 8.55 5.16 -9.20
C VAL A 178 8.45 4.69 -10.64
N SER A 179 8.50 5.62 -11.59
CA SER A 179 8.77 5.37 -13.00
C SER A 179 10.21 5.75 -13.28
N VAL A 180 10.91 5.00 -14.12
CA VAL A 180 12.28 5.35 -14.57
C VAL A 180 12.32 5.93 -15.99
N ASN A 181 11.19 5.95 -16.70
CA ASN A 181 11.11 6.49 -18.07
C ASN A 181 9.78 7.24 -18.33
N PRO A 182 9.69 8.57 -18.16
CA PRO A 182 10.70 9.40 -17.53
C PRO A 182 10.84 9.07 -16.04
N LEU A 183 11.99 9.43 -15.46
CA LEU A 183 12.25 9.29 -14.03
C LEU A 183 11.30 10.20 -13.25
N LYS A 184 10.38 9.60 -12.49
CA LYS A 184 9.35 10.31 -11.74
C LYS A 184 8.87 9.47 -10.56
N ILE A 185 8.81 10.09 -9.39
CA ILE A 185 8.13 9.53 -8.22
C ILE A 185 6.66 9.96 -8.25
N TYR A 186 5.76 8.97 -8.30
CA TYR A 186 4.31 9.18 -8.29
C TYR A 186 3.75 9.17 -6.87
N ARG A 187 4.39 8.43 -5.97
CA ARG A 187 4.06 8.39 -4.55
C ARG A 187 5.29 8.07 -3.74
N GLU A 188 5.57 8.90 -2.75
CA GLU A 188 6.51 8.59 -1.68
C GLU A 188 5.77 7.78 -0.61
N GLY A 189 6.25 6.56 -0.36
CA GLY A 189 5.72 5.64 0.63
C GLY A 189 6.82 5.26 1.63
N ILE A 190 6.93 3.98 1.95
CA ILE A 190 7.95 3.46 2.88
C ILE A 190 9.39 3.71 2.43
N ILE A 191 9.67 3.85 1.13
CA ILE A 191 11.00 4.20 0.64
C ILE A 191 11.03 5.72 0.41
N PRO A 192 11.76 6.50 1.24
CA PRO A 192 11.89 7.93 1.04
C PRO A 192 12.51 8.28 -0.31
N LEU A 193 12.14 9.45 -0.87
CA LEU A 193 12.72 9.98 -2.11
C LEU A 193 14.26 9.96 -2.07
N GLN A 194 14.84 10.34 -0.94
CA GLN A 194 16.30 10.42 -0.76
C GLN A 194 17.00 9.09 -1.04
N HIS A 195 16.44 7.96 -0.60
CA HIS A 195 17.02 6.64 -0.86
C HIS A 195 16.92 6.25 -2.35
N ILE A 196 15.89 6.70 -3.07
CA ILE A 196 15.78 6.50 -4.52
C ILE A 196 16.87 7.29 -5.24
N GLU A 197 17.08 8.57 -4.86
CA GLU A 197 18.12 9.43 -5.41
C GLU A 197 19.53 8.87 -5.16
N GLU A 198 19.80 8.36 -3.96
CA GLU A 198 21.09 7.75 -3.60
C GLU A 198 21.43 6.55 -4.49
N VAL A 199 20.45 5.70 -4.80
CA VAL A 199 20.66 4.51 -5.65
C VAL A 199 20.90 4.89 -7.11
N LEU A 200 20.22 5.93 -7.59
CA LEU A 200 20.35 6.37 -8.98
C LEU A 200 21.55 7.30 -9.20
N GLY A 201 21.98 8.02 -8.17
CA GLY A 201 23.05 9.01 -8.23
C GLY A 201 22.64 10.33 -8.88
N GLU A 202 21.33 10.62 -8.95
CA GLU A 202 20.79 11.85 -9.52
C GLU A 202 19.59 12.38 -8.72
N LYS A 203 19.37 13.69 -8.77
CA LYS A 203 18.23 14.34 -8.12
C LYS A 203 16.97 14.17 -8.96
N ILE A 204 15.84 13.88 -8.31
CA ILE A 204 14.57 13.62 -9.00
C ILE A 204 13.64 14.80 -8.78
N GLU A 205 13.08 15.33 -9.86
CA GLU A 205 12.00 16.31 -9.77
C GLU A 205 10.74 15.62 -9.24
N SER A 206 10.46 15.85 -7.95
CA SER A 206 9.37 15.16 -7.27
C SER A 206 8.01 15.76 -7.66
N CYS A 207 7.10 14.96 -8.21
CA CYS A 207 5.70 15.33 -8.36
C CYS A 207 4.91 14.68 -7.23
N LEU A 208 5.19 15.09 -5.98
CA LEU A 208 4.55 14.51 -4.80
C LEU A 208 3.07 14.89 -4.79
N GLN A 209 2.19 13.93 -5.07
CA GLN A 209 0.80 14.05 -4.64
C GLN A 209 0.78 13.96 -3.11
N ARG A 210 0.84 15.11 -2.45
CA ARG A 210 0.74 15.21 -0.98
C ARG A 210 -0.67 14.98 -0.44
N HIS A 211 -1.67 14.92 -1.31
CA HIS A 211 -3.07 14.79 -0.92
C HIS A 211 -3.55 13.37 -1.21
N HIS A 212 -3.60 12.55 -0.17
CA HIS A 212 -4.25 11.25 -0.24
C HIS A 212 -5.77 11.45 -0.34
N ALA A 213 -6.46 10.61 -1.11
CA ALA A 213 -7.91 10.76 -1.28
C ALA A 213 -8.69 10.74 0.05
N PHE A 214 -8.18 10.04 1.07
CA PHE A 214 -8.80 10.01 2.41
C PHE A 214 -8.66 11.33 3.16
N SER A 215 -7.67 12.19 2.85
CA SER A 215 -7.47 13.46 3.56
C SER A 215 -8.56 14.49 3.27
N GLN A 216 -9.47 14.19 2.32
CA GLN A 216 -10.69 14.95 2.08
C GLN A 216 -11.77 14.68 3.14
N ASN A 217 -11.70 13.51 3.80
CA ASN A 217 -12.73 13.02 4.72
C ASN A 217 -12.28 13.00 6.19
N VAL A 218 -10.98 13.13 6.47
CA VAL A 218 -10.42 13.21 7.82
C VAL A 218 -9.39 14.31 7.91
N LYS A 219 -9.50 15.17 8.93
CA LYS A 219 -8.49 16.20 9.23
C LYS A 219 -7.33 15.55 9.99
N ILE A 220 -6.11 15.74 9.49
CA ILE A 220 -4.91 15.10 10.03
C ILE A 220 -3.98 16.20 10.52
N LEU A 221 -3.75 16.25 11.84
CA LEU A 221 -2.91 17.24 12.48
C LEU A 221 -1.78 16.58 13.25
N SER A 222 -0.66 17.29 13.40
CA SER A 222 0.42 16.93 14.31
C SER A 222 0.71 18.02 15.32
N LEU A 223 0.94 17.60 16.56
CA LEU A 223 1.39 18.43 17.67
C LEU A 223 2.76 17.92 18.11
N ARG A 224 3.64 18.85 18.52
CA ARG A 224 5.01 18.49 18.90
C ARG A 224 5.08 17.61 20.16
N ASP A 225 4.23 17.89 21.14
CA ASP A 225 4.31 17.31 22.47
C ASP A 225 2.95 17.37 23.20
N LYS A 226 2.90 16.78 24.40
CA LYS A 226 1.70 16.75 25.26
C LYS A 226 1.26 18.13 25.75
N ASN A 227 2.20 19.05 25.99
CA ASN A 227 1.85 20.43 26.38
C ASN A 227 1.12 21.16 25.25
N SER A 228 1.47 20.84 24.00
CA SER A 228 0.79 21.35 22.82
C SER A 228 -0.60 20.72 22.64
N LEU A 229 -0.77 19.45 23.04
CA LEU A 229 -2.09 18.81 23.14
C LEU A 229 -2.98 19.49 24.19
N GLU A 230 -2.46 19.79 25.37
CA GLU A 230 -3.26 20.49 26.40
C GLU A 230 -3.76 21.85 25.90
N ARG A 231 -2.90 22.64 25.25
CA ARG A 231 -3.28 23.92 24.63
C ARG A 231 -4.28 23.73 23.50
N PHE A 232 -4.13 22.69 22.69
CA PHE A 232 -5.08 22.35 21.63
C PHE A 232 -6.47 22.05 22.23
N LEU A 233 -6.55 21.19 23.25
CA LEU A 233 -7.82 20.81 23.89
C LEU A 233 -8.48 22.00 24.61
N GLN A 234 -7.71 22.92 25.19
CA GLN A 234 -8.23 24.17 25.75
C GLN A 234 -8.84 25.08 24.67
N ALA A 235 -8.20 25.15 23.49
CA ALA A 235 -8.70 25.94 22.37
C ALA A 235 -9.88 25.28 21.62
N HIS A 236 -9.98 23.95 21.70
CA HIS A 236 -11.00 23.12 21.04
C HIS A 236 -11.71 22.23 22.06
N PRO A 237 -12.52 22.79 22.99
CA PRO A 237 -13.19 22.00 24.02
C PRO A 237 -14.22 20.99 23.47
N GLU A 238 -14.68 21.20 22.24
CA GLU A 238 -15.61 20.30 21.53
C GLU A 238 -14.92 19.18 20.76
N PHE A 239 -13.59 19.05 20.85
CA PHE A 239 -12.85 18.02 20.13
C PHE A 239 -13.28 16.61 20.54
N GLN A 240 -13.76 15.82 19.58
CA GLN A 240 -14.16 14.41 19.75
C GLN A 240 -13.41 13.46 18.80
N GLY A 241 -12.31 13.94 18.22
CA GLY A 241 -11.45 13.15 17.35
C GLY A 241 -10.57 12.15 18.10
N ILE A 242 -9.65 11.52 17.37
CA ILE A 242 -8.71 10.53 17.90
C ILE A 242 -7.34 11.16 18.11
N VAL A 243 -6.73 10.90 19.26
CA VAL A 243 -5.34 11.25 19.55
C VAL A 243 -4.46 10.00 19.43
N CYS A 244 -3.35 10.10 18.71
CA CYS A 244 -2.31 9.08 18.64
C CYS A 244 -1.01 9.66 19.21
N ASP A 245 -0.59 9.16 20.37
CA ASP A 245 0.65 9.55 21.05
C ASP A 245 1.80 8.67 20.59
N ASN A 246 2.93 9.28 20.18
CA ASN A 246 4.14 8.60 19.72
C ASN A 246 3.86 7.50 18.67
N PRO A 247 3.36 7.88 17.47
CA PRO A 247 2.93 6.91 16.47
C PRO A 247 4.09 6.04 15.99
N ARG A 248 3.86 4.73 15.87
CA ARG A 248 4.79 3.76 15.30
C ARG A 248 4.33 3.32 13.90
N PRO A 249 5.18 2.60 13.15
CA PRO A 249 4.71 1.84 11.99
C PRO A 249 3.47 1.03 12.35
N CYS A 250 2.45 1.08 11.49
CA CYS A 250 1.11 0.51 11.69
C CYS A 250 0.14 1.25 12.63
N ASP A 251 0.48 2.43 13.18
CA ASP A 251 -0.49 3.21 13.96
C ASP A 251 -1.27 4.24 13.12
N PHE A 252 -0.69 4.72 12.01
CA PHE A 252 -1.27 5.78 11.19
C PHE A 252 -2.65 5.42 10.62
N TYR A 253 -2.75 4.37 9.80
CA TYR A 253 -4.02 4.02 9.17
C TYR A 253 -5.11 3.58 10.15
N PRO A 254 -4.85 2.72 11.16
CA PRO A 254 -5.85 2.41 12.17
C PRO A 254 -6.36 3.64 12.91
N THR A 255 -5.50 4.63 13.19
CA THR A 255 -5.92 5.90 13.80
C THR A 255 -6.89 6.66 12.89
N LEU A 256 -6.57 6.79 11.60
CA LEU A 256 -7.48 7.44 10.64
C LEU A 256 -8.81 6.69 10.48
N ARG A 257 -8.77 5.35 10.44
CA ARG A 257 -9.98 4.51 10.35
C ARG A 257 -10.87 4.68 11.56
N LYS A 258 -10.30 4.85 12.77
CA LYS A 258 -11.06 5.19 13.99
C LYS A 258 -11.64 6.60 13.92
N ALA A 259 -10.84 7.59 13.51
CA ALA A 259 -11.28 8.98 13.41
C ALA A 259 -12.45 9.15 12.44
N LEU A 260 -12.45 8.44 11.30
CA LEU A 260 -13.55 8.46 10.34
C LEU A 260 -14.88 7.89 10.87
N LYS A 261 -14.86 7.19 12.00
CA LYS A 261 -16.07 6.69 12.67
C LYS A 261 -16.57 7.64 13.77
N CYS A 262 -15.81 8.70 14.08
CA CYS A 262 -16.21 9.72 15.04
C CYS A 262 -17.14 10.77 14.41
N SER A 263 -17.87 11.49 15.25
CA SER A 263 -18.70 12.65 14.88
C SER A 263 -17.86 13.80 14.30
N ASP A 264 -16.66 13.99 14.82
CA ASP A 264 -15.62 14.89 14.32
C ASP A 264 -14.48 14.06 13.71
N PRO A 265 -14.43 13.90 12.37
CA PRO A 265 -13.42 13.10 11.71
C PRO A 265 -12.08 13.83 11.70
N MET A 266 -11.42 13.83 12.86
CA MET A 266 -10.12 14.44 13.11
C MET A 266 -9.19 13.47 13.82
N ALA A 267 -7.95 13.39 13.35
CA ALA A 267 -6.86 12.66 13.99
C ALA A 267 -5.73 13.64 14.34
N VAL A 268 -5.31 13.61 15.61
CA VAL A 268 -4.22 14.42 16.15
C VAL A 268 -3.08 13.49 16.55
N PHE A 269 -1.93 13.65 15.90
CA PHE A 269 -0.72 12.88 16.18
C PHE A 269 0.23 13.70 17.05
N ILE A 270 0.65 13.17 18.20
CA ILE A 270 1.75 13.75 18.97
C ILE A 270 3.05 13.23 18.34
N TYR A 271 3.63 14.06 17.47
CA TYR A 271 4.76 13.72 16.61
C TYR A 271 5.66 14.95 16.44
N ASP A 272 6.82 14.93 17.09
CA ASP A 272 7.90 15.88 16.84
C ASP A 272 8.69 15.45 15.61
N GLN A 273 8.71 16.30 14.58
CA GLN A 273 9.39 16.02 13.31
C GLN A 273 10.92 15.88 13.42
N GLN A 274 11.53 16.25 14.55
CA GLN A 274 12.96 16.19 14.80
C GLN A 274 13.38 14.97 15.61
N THR A 275 12.52 14.51 16.53
CA THR A 275 12.91 13.51 17.54
C THR A 275 12.10 12.21 17.45
N SER A 276 10.97 12.20 16.75
CA SER A 276 10.11 11.01 16.67
C SER A 276 10.69 9.94 15.76
N GLU A 277 10.56 8.68 16.19
CA GLU A 277 11.03 7.50 15.47
C GLU A 277 10.02 7.04 14.40
N TYR A 278 9.78 7.83 13.35
CA TYR A 278 9.02 7.41 12.16
C TYR A 278 9.08 8.44 11.01
N PRO A 279 10.27 8.71 10.43
CA PRO A 279 10.45 9.83 9.49
C PRO A 279 9.54 9.77 8.25
N GLU A 280 9.17 8.57 7.81
CA GLU A 280 8.28 8.33 6.67
C GLU A 280 6.84 8.83 6.89
N LEU A 281 6.43 9.05 8.15
CA LEU A 281 5.11 9.59 8.49
C LEU A 281 5.02 11.09 8.26
N LYS A 282 6.14 11.82 8.34
CA LYS A 282 6.19 13.29 8.26
C LYS A 282 5.42 13.88 7.06
N PRO A 283 5.50 13.35 5.83
CA PRO A 283 4.78 13.89 4.68
C PRO A 283 3.24 13.83 4.79
N TYR A 284 2.72 12.99 5.68
CA TYR A 284 1.29 12.75 5.87
C TYR A 284 0.65 13.68 6.92
N LEU A 285 1.47 14.40 7.70
CA LEU A 285 1.02 15.18 8.85
C LEU A 285 1.05 16.68 8.56
N THR A 286 0.00 17.39 9.00
CA THR A 286 -0.04 18.86 8.96
C THR A 286 0.23 19.42 10.37
N PRO A 287 1.31 20.18 10.59
CA PRO A 287 1.56 20.83 11.87
C PRO A 287 0.38 21.70 12.30
N TYR A 288 -0.03 21.57 13.56
CA TYR A 288 -0.97 22.48 14.20
C TYR A 288 -0.20 23.47 15.07
N GLY A 289 -0.32 24.76 14.74
CA GLY A 289 0.29 25.87 15.49
C GLY A 289 1.79 25.99 15.26
#